data_AF-A0AAE0XKL3-F1
#
_entry.id   AF-A0AAE0XKL3-F1
#
_cell.length_a   1.000
_cell.length_b   1.000
_cell.length_c   1.000
_cell.angle_alpha   90.00
_cell.angle_beta   90.00
_cell.angle_gamma   90.00
#
_symmetry.space_group_name_H-M   'P 1'
#
loop_
_entity.id
_entity.type
_entity.pdbx_description
1 polymer ?
#
loop_
_entity_poly.entity_id
_entity_poly.type
_entity_poly.pdbx_seq_one_letter_code
_entity_poly.pdbx_strand_id
1 'polypeptide(L)'
;MPTSGSCDGAAFPTECRTASQASGYLIKSLANLTVGEIAAMLALIGLESDDMKFKHNVTPGTPGQGTSNMMSPSFVNEYAISIFGASAVAGKSPDEVLALVTPDGYNFGSAPWFYQTKCSASVHDALKSGNDAGWAAYMGCIGVDPNDAHRLAYWSRAKTAFGL
;
A
#
# COMPACT_ATOMS: atom_id res chain seq x y z
N MET A 1 4.78 5.27 -10.18
CA MET A 1 4.10 6.41 -9.57
C MET A 1 4.44 7.65 -10.37
N PRO A 2 3.69 7.96 -11.43
CA PRO A 2 4.10 8.96 -12.43
C PRO A 2 4.24 10.38 -11.89
N THR A 3 3.41 10.78 -10.92
CA THR A 3 3.36 12.16 -10.42
C THR A 3 4.17 12.37 -9.13
N SER A 4 4.86 11.35 -8.62
CA SER A 4 5.66 11.42 -7.39
C SER A 4 7.04 12.08 -7.57
N GLY A 5 7.18 13.01 -8.53
CA GLY A 5 8.44 13.70 -8.81
C GLY A 5 8.71 14.88 -7.87
N SER A 6 7.66 15.50 -7.33
CA SER A 6 7.73 16.60 -6.38
C SER A 6 6.53 16.56 -5.42
N CYS A 7 6.71 17.17 -4.25
CA CYS A 7 5.64 17.45 -3.29
C CYS A 7 5.34 18.96 -3.17
N ASP A 8 5.94 19.78 -4.03
CA ASP A 8 5.72 21.22 -4.04
C ASP A 8 4.24 21.51 -4.33
N GLY A 9 3.62 22.35 -3.49
CA GLY A 9 2.21 22.67 -3.61
C GLY A 9 1.24 21.55 -3.20
N ALA A 10 1.72 20.46 -2.60
CA ALA A 10 0.84 19.44 -2.05
C ALA A 10 -0.09 20.03 -0.97
N ALA A 11 -1.37 19.69 -1.01
CA ALA A 11 -2.34 20.13 0.00
C ALA A 11 -1.99 19.60 1.41
N PHE A 12 -1.31 18.44 1.48
CA PHE A 12 -0.86 17.80 2.72
C PHE A 12 0.65 17.50 2.64
N PRO A 13 1.53 18.51 2.79
CA PRO A 13 2.97 18.36 2.59
C PRO A 13 3.64 17.33 3.52
N THR A 14 3.10 17.13 4.72
CA THR A 14 3.63 16.19 5.71
C THR A 14 3.42 14.73 5.31
N GLU A 15 2.39 14.47 4.51
CA GLU A 15 2.05 13.14 3.99
C GLU A 15 2.76 12.83 2.68
N CYS A 16 2.87 13.83 1.81
CA CYS A 16 3.44 13.64 0.49
C CYS A 16 4.89 13.15 0.54
N ARG A 17 5.21 12.19 -0.33
CA ARG A 17 6.58 11.73 -0.58
C ARG A 17 6.89 11.68 -2.06
N THR A 18 8.08 12.13 -2.42
CA THR A 18 8.63 11.87 -3.76
C THR A 18 9.11 10.42 -3.86
N ALA A 19 9.25 9.91 -5.08
CA ALA A 19 9.81 8.60 -5.33
C ALA A 19 11.20 8.43 -4.70
N SER A 20 12.03 9.49 -4.73
CA SER A 20 13.36 9.48 -4.11
C SER A 20 13.27 9.25 -2.60
N GLN A 21 12.38 9.98 -1.92
CA GLN A 21 12.18 9.84 -0.46
C GLN A 21 11.59 8.47 -0.07
N ALA A 22 10.69 7.93 -0.88
CA ALA A 22 10.03 6.65 -0.60
C ALA A 22 10.89 5.43 -0.96
N SER A 23 11.79 5.56 -1.94
CA SER A 23 12.53 4.45 -2.55
C SER A 23 13.20 3.51 -1.55
N GLY A 24 13.96 4.05 -0.58
CA GLY A 24 14.67 3.24 0.41
C GLY A 24 13.73 2.41 1.29
N TYR A 25 12.57 2.95 1.65
CA TYR A 25 11.57 2.25 2.45
C TYR A 25 10.86 1.16 1.65
N LEU A 26 10.50 1.46 0.39
CA LEU A 26 9.87 0.51 -0.53
C LEU A 26 10.81 -0.65 -0.87
N ILE A 27 12.08 -0.37 -1.19
CA ILE A 27 13.08 -1.41 -1.46
C ILE A 27 13.21 -2.32 -0.25
N LYS A 28 13.31 -1.75 0.96
CA LYS A 28 13.41 -2.53 2.19
C LYS A 28 12.17 -3.37 2.46
N SER A 29 10.96 -2.82 2.28
CA SER A 29 9.72 -3.53 2.59
C SER A 29 9.36 -4.63 1.58
N LEU A 30 9.87 -4.52 0.35
CA LEU A 30 9.56 -5.44 -0.75
C LEU A 30 10.70 -6.43 -1.07
N ALA A 31 11.80 -6.40 -0.31
CA ALA A 31 13.05 -7.10 -0.65
C ALA A 31 12.94 -8.62 -0.87
N ASN A 32 11.96 -9.29 -0.24
CA ASN A 32 11.79 -10.74 -0.31
C ASN A 32 10.75 -11.20 -1.33
N LEU A 33 10.21 -10.28 -2.14
CA LEU A 33 9.16 -10.55 -3.10
C LEU A 33 9.72 -10.75 -4.52
N THR A 34 9.01 -11.48 -5.36
CA THR A 34 9.33 -11.62 -6.78
C THR A 34 8.99 -10.33 -7.54
N VAL A 35 9.50 -10.21 -8.77
CA VAL A 35 9.21 -9.06 -9.64
C VAL A 35 7.70 -8.85 -9.85
N GLY A 36 6.94 -9.93 -10.05
CA GLY A 36 5.48 -9.86 -10.21
C GLY A 36 4.76 -9.33 -8.97
N GLU A 37 5.17 -9.80 -7.80
CA GLU A 37 4.65 -9.34 -6.52
C GLU A 37 5.00 -7.86 -6.26
N ILE A 38 6.27 -7.48 -6.47
CA ILE A 38 6.75 -6.10 -6.34
C ILE A 38 5.94 -5.16 -7.24
N ALA A 39 5.77 -5.53 -8.52
CA ALA A 39 5.03 -4.72 -9.49
C ALA A 39 3.59 -4.50 -9.02
N ALA A 40 2.92 -5.55 -8.53
CA ALA A 40 1.55 -5.45 -8.03
C ALA A 40 1.43 -4.60 -6.76
N MET A 41 2.36 -4.73 -5.80
CA MET A 41 2.37 -3.90 -4.59
C MET A 41 2.56 -2.42 -4.92
N LEU A 42 3.49 -2.10 -5.84
CA LEU A 42 3.73 -0.73 -6.27
C LEU A 42 2.57 -0.15 -7.09
N ALA A 43 1.87 -0.97 -7.86
CA ALA A 43 0.65 -0.56 -8.55
C ALA A 43 -0.45 -0.18 -7.55
N LEU A 44 -0.68 -1.02 -6.53
CA LEU A 44 -1.64 -0.74 -5.46
C LEU A 44 -1.26 0.52 -4.67
N ILE A 45 0.00 0.60 -4.20
CA ILE A 45 0.49 1.76 -3.44
C ILE A 45 0.31 3.04 -4.25
N GLY A 46 0.71 3.03 -5.52
CA GLY A 46 0.58 4.20 -6.38
C GLY A 46 -0.87 4.65 -6.54
N LEU A 47 -1.80 3.72 -6.72
CA LEU A 47 -3.22 4.06 -6.83
C LEU A 47 -3.78 4.62 -5.52
N GLU A 48 -3.68 3.86 -4.45
CA GLU A 48 -4.39 4.12 -3.19
C GLU A 48 -3.86 5.39 -2.50
N SER A 49 -2.59 5.74 -2.71
CA SER A 49 -1.99 6.96 -2.13
C SER A 49 -1.96 8.18 -3.06
N ASP A 50 -2.58 8.08 -4.24
CA ASP A 50 -2.47 9.06 -5.34
C ASP A 50 -1.00 9.44 -5.63
N ASP A 51 -0.21 8.44 -6.02
CA ASP A 51 1.24 8.55 -6.22
C ASP A 51 2.00 9.05 -4.98
N MET A 52 1.66 8.54 -3.80
CA MET A 52 2.28 8.86 -2.51
C MET A 52 2.06 10.30 -2.04
N LYS A 53 1.00 10.96 -2.50
CA LYS A 53 0.59 12.27 -1.98
C LYS A 53 -0.11 12.17 -0.63
N PHE A 54 -0.75 11.03 -0.35
CA PHE A 54 -1.52 10.81 0.87
C PHE A 54 -1.07 9.55 1.62
N LYS A 55 -1.17 9.63 2.95
CA LYS A 55 -0.96 8.50 3.87
C LYS A 55 -2.20 8.18 4.68
N HIS A 56 -3.25 8.98 4.56
CA HIS A 56 -4.56 8.67 5.13
C HIS A 56 -5.69 9.11 4.21
N ASN A 57 -6.88 8.60 4.48
CA ASN A 57 -8.09 9.02 3.78
C ASN A 57 -8.49 10.43 4.24
N VAL A 58 -8.42 11.41 3.33
CA VAL A 58 -8.70 12.83 3.61
C VAL A 58 -10.17 13.21 3.35
N THR A 59 -10.72 12.89 2.17
CA THR A 59 -12.06 13.36 1.74
C THR A 59 -12.84 12.24 1.05
N PRO A 60 -14.03 11.83 1.55
CA PRO A 60 -14.77 12.36 2.71
C PRO A 60 -14.12 12.02 4.07
N GLY A 61 -13.03 11.25 4.06
CA GLY A 61 -12.29 10.85 5.25
C GLY A 61 -12.93 9.64 5.93
N THR A 62 -12.10 8.76 6.50
CA THR A 62 -12.56 7.69 7.38
C THR A 62 -11.53 7.55 8.49
N PRO A 63 -11.90 7.83 9.77
CA PRO A 63 -10.95 7.80 10.87
C PRO A 63 -10.20 6.48 10.95
N GLY A 64 -8.87 6.56 11.03
CA GLY A 64 -7.97 5.41 11.06
C GLY A 64 -7.74 4.70 9.73
N GLN A 65 -8.36 5.12 8.61
CA GLN A 65 -8.07 4.55 7.29
C GLN A 65 -6.82 5.21 6.70
N GLY A 66 -5.87 4.40 6.24
CA GLY A 66 -4.67 4.97 5.65
C GLY A 66 -3.54 3.98 5.43
N THR A 67 -2.33 4.51 5.63
CA THR A 67 -1.07 4.06 5.04
C THR A 67 -1.07 4.15 3.51
N SER A 68 0.06 3.86 2.88
CA SER A 68 0.22 3.98 1.43
C SER A 68 -0.65 3.05 0.58
N ASN A 69 -1.30 2.03 1.17
CA ASN A 69 -2.29 1.19 0.48
C ASN A 69 -3.73 1.36 1.01
N MET A 70 -4.02 2.42 1.76
CA MET A 70 -5.37 2.79 2.25
C MET A 70 -6.14 1.65 2.94
N MET A 71 -5.45 0.88 3.78
CA MET A 71 -6.08 -0.14 4.63
C MET A 71 -7.20 0.45 5.47
N SER A 72 -8.28 -0.33 5.63
CA SER A 72 -9.37 0.01 6.55
C SER A 72 -8.86 0.13 8.00
N PRO A 73 -9.60 0.83 8.88
CA PRO A 73 -9.17 1.04 10.26
C PRO A 73 -8.91 -0.27 11.04
N SER A 74 -9.67 -1.33 10.75
CA SER A 74 -9.46 -2.65 11.36
C SER A 74 -8.10 -3.24 10.98
N PHE A 75 -7.71 -3.16 9.71
CA PHE A 75 -6.42 -3.65 9.25
C PHE A 75 -5.26 -2.76 9.68
N VAL A 76 -5.46 -1.44 9.78
CA VAL A 76 -4.48 -0.54 10.40
C VAL A 76 -4.23 -0.90 11.86
N ASN A 77 -5.29 -1.23 12.61
CA ASN A 77 -5.16 -1.70 13.99
C ASN A 77 -4.39 -3.01 14.08
N GLU A 78 -4.73 -4.01 13.25
CA GLU A 78 -3.98 -5.27 13.21
C GLU A 78 -2.51 -5.09 12.80
N TYR A 79 -2.24 -4.19 11.85
CA TYR A 79 -0.88 -3.86 11.42
C TYR A 79 -0.08 -3.23 12.55
N ALA A 80 -0.65 -2.23 13.23
CA ALA A 80 -0.02 -1.59 14.38
C ALA A 80 0.27 -2.59 15.51
N ILE A 81 -0.66 -3.50 15.80
CA ILE A 81 -0.46 -4.58 16.79
C ILE A 81 0.70 -5.49 16.38
N SER A 82 0.82 -5.83 15.09
CA SER A 82 1.91 -6.71 14.62
C SER A 82 3.30 -6.11 14.77
N ILE A 83 3.41 -4.78 14.83
CA ILE A 83 4.69 -4.06 14.96
C ILE A 83 4.98 -3.71 16.43
N PHE A 84 3.98 -3.18 17.14
CA PHE A 84 4.16 -2.55 18.46
C PHE A 84 3.54 -3.34 19.62
N GLY A 85 2.78 -4.38 19.32
CA GLY A 85 2.02 -5.16 20.30
C GLY A 85 0.69 -4.52 20.70
N ALA A 86 -0.20 -5.33 21.28
CA ALA A 86 -1.56 -4.91 21.63
C ALA A 86 -1.60 -3.77 22.67
N SER A 87 -0.65 -3.73 23.61
CA SER A 87 -0.59 -2.68 24.64
C SER A 87 -0.31 -1.29 24.08
N ALA A 88 0.40 -1.19 22.95
CA ALA A 88 0.68 0.10 22.30
C ALA A 88 -0.57 0.72 21.65
N VAL A 89 -1.59 -0.11 21.38
CA VAL A 89 -2.80 0.25 20.65
C VAL A 89 -4.01 0.38 21.60
N ALA A 90 -3.97 -0.29 22.76
CA ALA A 90 -5.05 -0.29 23.74
C ALA A 90 -5.49 1.12 24.15
N GLY A 91 -6.80 1.39 24.06
CA GLY A 91 -7.41 2.66 24.44
C GLY A 91 -7.20 3.82 23.47
N LYS A 92 -6.47 3.63 22.36
CA LYS A 92 -6.30 4.64 21.31
C LYS A 92 -7.51 4.70 20.38
N SER A 93 -7.83 5.91 19.92
CA SER A 93 -8.76 6.12 18.82
C SER A 93 -8.17 5.61 17.48
N PRO A 94 -9.00 5.34 16.45
CA PRO A 94 -8.50 4.89 15.15
C PRO A 94 -7.41 5.80 14.54
N ASP A 95 -7.54 7.13 14.68
CA ASP A 95 -6.54 8.08 14.17
C ASP A 95 -5.22 8.02 14.96
N GLU A 96 -5.30 7.86 16.28
CA GLU A 96 -4.11 7.67 17.11
C GLU A 96 -3.38 6.35 16.78
N VAL A 97 -4.12 5.31 16.40
CA VAL A 97 -3.53 4.04 15.94
C VAL A 97 -2.89 4.21 14.56
N LEU A 98 -3.57 4.88 13.63
CA LEU A 98 -3.03 5.18 12.31
C LEU A 98 -1.73 6.02 12.41
N ALA A 99 -1.68 6.99 13.32
CA ALA A 99 -0.50 7.81 13.56
C ALA A 99 0.75 7.01 13.96
N LEU A 100 0.60 5.79 14.51
CA LEU A 100 1.74 4.91 14.81
C LEU A 100 2.39 4.34 13.54
N VAL A 101 1.63 4.18 12.46
CA VAL A 101 2.06 3.46 11.24
C VAL A 101 2.17 4.32 9.99
N THR A 102 1.84 5.62 10.05
CA THR A 102 2.11 6.60 8.98
C THR A 102 3.55 7.16 8.90
N PRO A 103 4.44 7.00 9.92
CA PRO A 103 5.86 7.25 9.70
C PRO A 103 6.42 6.37 8.58
N ASP A 104 7.33 6.91 7.75
CA ASP A 104 7.78 6.27 6.51
C ASP A 104 8.33 4.85 6.73
N GLY A 105 9.00 4.62 7.86
CA GLY A 105 9.55 3.32 8.25
C GLY A 105 8.51 2.19 8.39
N TYR A 106 7.23 2.53 8.58
CA TYR A 106 6.12 1.57 8.71
C TYR A 106 5.12 1.72 7.58
N ASN A 107 4.89 2.94 7.10
CA ASN A 107 3.88 3.27 6.10
C ASN A 107 4.02 2.46 4.81
N PHE A 108 5.24 2.33 4.27
CA PHE A 108 5.51 1.60 3.04
C PHE A 108 5.62 0.08 3.22
N GLY A 109 5.54 -0.40 4.46
CA GLY A 109 5.47 -1.84 4.80
C GLY A 109 4.04 -2.40 4.86
N SER A 110 3.03 -1.53 4.84
CA SER A 110 1.61 -1.89 4.96
C SER A 110 1.12 -2.84 3.86
N ALA A 111 1.40 -2.54 2.58
CA ALA A 111 1.01 -3.38 1.45
C ALA A 111 1.62 -4.79 1.50
N PRO A 112 2.95 -4.99 1.62
CA PRO A 112 3.52 -6.32 1.72
C PRO A 112 3.10 -7.04 3.00
N TRP A 113 2.84 -6.34 4.11
CA TRP A 113 2.28 -6.97 5.32
C TRP A 113 0.87 -7.50 5.08
N PHE A 114 -0.01 -6.70 4.48
CA PHE A 114 -1.38 -7.11 4.18
C PHE A 114 -1.37 -8.33 3.25
N TYR A 115 -0.60 -8.25 2.17
CA TYR A 115 -0.42 -9.35 1.24
C TYR A 115 0.03 -10.64 1.93
N GLN A 116 1.08 -10.58 2.76
CA GLN A 116 1.65 -11.76 3.42
C GLN A 116 0.73 -12.35 4.50
N THR A 117 -0.06 -11.53 5.17
CA THR A 117 -0.84 -11.96 6.34
C THR A 117 -2.31 -12.22 6.06
N LYS A 118 -2.86 -11.65 4.97
CA LYS A 118 -4.29 -11.70 4.64
C LYS A 118 -4.59 -12.49 3.38
N CYS A 119 -3.65 -12.56 2.43
CA CYS A 119 -3.85 -13.36 1.23
C CYS A 119 -3.44 -14.81 1.44
N SER A 120 -4.18 -15.72 0.80
CA SER A 120 -3.88 -17.15 0.85
C SER A 120 -2.64 -17.51 0.04
N ALA A 121 -2.07 -18.69 0.31
CA ALA A 121 -0.94 -19.22 -0.47
C ALA A 121 -1.23 -19.31 -1.97
N SER A 122 -2.47 -19.62 -2.37
CA SER A 122 -2.86 -19.66 -3.79
C SER A 122 -2.81 -18.30 -4.46
N VAL A 123 -3.15 -17.22 -3.74
CA VAL A 123 -2.99 -15.85 -4.24
C VAL A 123 -1.50 -15.53 -4.37
N HIS A 124 -0.69 -15.97 -3.40
CA HIS A 124 0.75 -15.74 -3.45
C HIS A 124 1.38 -16.40 -4.67
N ASP A 125 1.09 -17.68 -4.90
CA ASP A 125 1.62 -18.42 -6.03
C ASP A 125 1.17 -17.85 -7.38
N ALA A 126 -0.07 -17.37 -7.48
CA ALA A 126 -0.57 -16.74 -8.68
C ALA A 126 0.14 -15.40 -8.97
N LEU A 127 0.33 -14.56 -7.96
CA LEU A 127 0.89 -13.21 -8.13
C LEU A 127 2.37 -13.23 -8.53
N LYS A 128 3.12 -14.27 -8.14
CA LYS A 128 4.53 -14.44 -8.53
C LYS A 128 4.75 -14.42 -10.05
N SER A 129 3.75 -14.82 -10.83
CA SER A 129 3.80 -14.82 -12.29
C SER A 129 3.81 -13.43 -12.91
N GLY A 130 3.34 -12.41 -12.18
CA GLY A 130 3.23 -11.04 -12.69
C GLY A 130 2.22 -10.88 -13.84
N ASN A 131 1.30 -11.82 -14.03
CA ASN A 131 0.29 -11.76 -15.08
C ASN A 131 -1.07 -11.25 -14.57
N ASP A 132 -2.01 -11.05 -15.49
CA ASP A 132 -3.33 -10.47 -15.17
C ASP A 132 -4.19 -11.38 -14.28
N ALA A 133 -4.00 -12.71 -14.35
CA ALA A 133 -4.69 -13.63 -13.46
C ALA A 133 -4.17 -13.54 -12.01
N GLY A 134 -2.85 -13.37 -11.84
CA GLY A 134 -2.23 -13.09 -10.55
C GLY A 134 -2.72 -11.76 -9.97
N TRP A 135 -2.73 -10.70 -10.78
CA TRP A 135 -3.31 -9.41 -10.40
C TRP A 135 -4.78 -9.56 -9.94
N ALA A 136 -5.59 -10.28 -10.72
CA ALA A 136 -6.99 -10.49 -10.39
C ALA A 136 -7.18 -11.25 -9.06
N ALA A 137 -6.38 -12.28 -8.81
CA ALA A 137 -6.38 -12.99 -7.54
C ALA A 137 -6.00 -12.08 -6.36
N TYR A 138 -5.00 -11.21 -6.55
CA TYR A 138 -4.59 -10.26 -5.51
C TYR A 138 -5.66 -9.20 -5.21
N MET A 139 -6.28 -8.61 -6.22
CA MET A 139 -7.39 -7.67 -6.02
C MET A 139 -8.61 -8.35 -5.37
N GLY A 140 -8.87 -9.62 -5.71
CA GLY A 140 -9.88 -10.43 -5.04
C GLY A 140 -9.58 -10.64 -3.55
N CYS A 141 -8.31 -10.85 -3.18
CA CYS A 141 -7.90 -10.90 -1.76
C CYS A 141 -8.16 -9.56 -1.03
N ILE A 142 -7.89 -8.44 -1.69
CA ILE A 142 -8.16 -7.10 -1.12
C ILE A 142 -9.66 -6.82 -1.02
N GLY A 143 -10.48 -7.45 -1.86
CA GLY A 143 -11.93 -7.27 -1.90
C GLY A 143 -12.38 -6.14 -2.83
N VAL A 144 -11.64 -5.91 -3.92
CA VAL A 144 -11.92 -4.86 -4.92
C VAL A 144 -12.01 -5.45 -6.33
N ASP A 145 -12.67 -4.73 -7.25
CA ASP A 145 -12.79 -5.17 -8.65
C ASP A 145 -11.43 -5.07 -9.36
N PRO A 146 -10.87 -6.19 -9.85
CA PRO A 146 -9.62 -6.17 -10.61
C PRO A 146 -9.71 -5.43 -11.95
N ASN A 147 -10.91 -5.27 -12.50
CA ASN A 147 -11.16 -4.64 -13.80
C ASN A 147 -11.46 -3.15 -13.71
N ASP A 148 -11.43 -2.58 -12.49
CA ASP A 148 -11.53 -1.14 -12.32
C ASP A 148 -10.46 -0.43 -13.18
N ALA A 149 -10.89 0.58 -13.93
CA ALA A 149 -10.04 1.23 -14.93
C ALA A 149 -8.81 1.90 -14.30
N HIS A 150 -8.93 2.45 -13.09
CA HIS A 150 -7.81 3.07 -12.39
C HIS A 150 -6.80 2.03 -11.93
N ARG A 151 -7.27 0.90 -11.39
CA ARG A 151 -6.45 -0.27 -11.04
C ARG A 151 -5.68 -0.81 -12.24
N LEU A 152 -6.37 -1.05 -13.35
CA LEU A 152 -5.74 -1.52 -14.59
C LEU A 152 -4.71 -0.53 -15.12
N ALA A 153 -4.94 0.78 -14.98
CA ALA A 153 -3.98 1.79 -15.41
C ALA A 153 -2.69 1.75 -14.59
N TYR A 154 -2.77 1.59 -13.26
CA TYR A 154 -1.58 1.43 -12.42
C TYR A 154 -0.87 0.10 -12.67
N TRP A 155 -1.64 -0.98 -12.83
CA TRP A 155 -1.10 -2.30 -13.12
C TRP A 155 -0.36 -2.34 -14.45
N SER A 156 -0.94 -1.77 -15.52
CA SER A 156 -0.30 -1.68 -16.84
C SER A 156 1.02 -0.91 -16.80
N ARG A 157 1.07 0.20 -16.03
CA ARG A 157 2.33 0.94 -15.83
C ARG A 157 3.37 0.12 -15.08
N ALA A 158 2.97 -0.60 -14.04
CA ALA A 158 3.88 -1.47 -13.31
C ALA A 158 4.43 -2.58 -14.21
N LYS A 159 3.57 -3.28 -14.95
CA LYS A 159 4.01 -4.30 -15.92
C LYS A 159 5.02 -3.75 -16.91
N THR A 160 4.72 -2.59 -17.51
CA THR A 160 5.64 -1.92 -18.44
C THR A 160 6.99 -1.60 -17.80
N ALA A 161 6.99 -1.09 -16.56
CA ALA A 161 8.23 -0.73 -15.85
C ALA A 161 9.08 -1.95 -15.47
N PHE A 162 8.46 -3.10 -15.25
CA PHE A 162 9.13 -4.34 -14.83
C PHE A 162 9.31 -5.37 -15.96
N GLY A 163 8.83 -5.09 -17.18
CA GLY A 163 8.94 -5.99 -18.33
C GLY A 163 8.05 -7.23 -18.23
N LEU A 164 6.85 -7.10 -17.65
CA LEU A 164 5.85 -8.16 -17.47
C LEU A 164 4.76 -8.14 -18.55
#